data_AF-A0A502G4R2-F1
#
_entry.id   AF-A0A502G4R2-F1
#
_cell.length_a   1.000
_cell.length_b   1.000
_cell.length_c   1.000
_cell.angle_alpha   90.00
_cell.angle_beta   90.00
_cell.angle_gamma   90.00
#
_symmetry.space_group_name_H-M   'P 1'
#
loop_
_entity.id
_entity.type
_entity.pdbx_description
1 polymer ?
#
loop_
_entity_poly.entity_id
_entity_poly.type
_entity_poly.pdbx_seq_one_letter_code
_entity_poly.pdbx_strand_id
1 'polypeptide(L)'
;MPEAAIRATVLELLRPRLERAGVPAADDLGEQDLMNLGVVDSLNVMTLIAEVEGASGRAFVWDRFDAENGLTVSALVRAFAA
;
A
#
# COMPACT_ATOMS: atom_id res chain seq x y z
N MET A 1 10.63 -12.48 0.04
CA MET A 1 9.26 -12.64 0.56
C MET A 1 8.35 -12.78 -0.65
N PRO A 2 7.42 -13.73 -0.70
CA PRO A 2 6.49 -13.85 -1.82
C PRO A 2 5.60 -12.60 -1.94
N GLU A 3 5.21 -12.26 -3.16
CA GLU A 3 4.33 -11.13 -3.45
C GLU A 3 3.01 -11.18 -2.66
N ALA A 4 2.41 -12.36 -2.53
CA ALA A 4 1.20 -12.58 -1.73
C ALA A 4 1.39 -12.22 -0.25
N ALA A 5 2.58 -12.44 0.31
CA ALA A 5 2.89 -12.06 1.68
C ALA A 5 3.06 -10.54 1.81
N ILE A 6 3.71 -9.88 0.84
CA ILE A 6 3.82 -8.41 0.81
C ILE A 6 2.43 -7.77 0.73
N ARG A 7 1.57 -8.30 -0.14
CA ARG A 7 0.17 -7.86 -0.24
C ARG A 7 -0.55 -8.00 1.09
N ALA A 8 -0.40 -9.12 1.79
CA ALA A 8 -1.00 -9.31 3.11
C ALA A 8 -0.50 -8.27 4.12
N THR A 9 0.81 -8.01 4.17
CA THR A 9 1.40 -6.98 5.04
C THR A 9 0.89 -5.58 4.73
N VAL A 10 0.84 -5.19 3.45
CA VAL A 10 0.30 -3.89 3.03
C VAL A 10 -1.16 -3.75 3.43
N LEU A 11 -1.99 -4.77 3.21
CA LEU A 11 -3.41 -4.76 3.58
C LEU A 11 -3.62 -4.71 5.10
N GLU A 12 -2.77 -5.39 5.88
CA GLU A 12 -2.82 -5.36 7.34
C GLU A 12 -2.51 -3.96 7.87
N LEU A 13 -1.47 -3.30 7.33
CA LEU A 13 -1.11 -1.92 7.69
C LEU A 13 -2.13 -0.88 7.22
N LEU A 14 -2.82 -1.14 6.12
CA LEU A 14 -3.88 -0.27 5.61
C LEU A 14 -5.21 -0.44 6.35
N ARG A 15 -5.48 -1.59 6.97
CA ARG A 15 -6.73 -1.88 7.69
C ARG A 15 -7.19 -0.77 8.65
N PRO A 16 -6.37 -0.26 9.59
CA PRO A 16 -6.80 0.81 10.48
C PRO A 16 -7.09 2.12 9.75
N ARG A 17 -6.46 2.36 8.59
CA ARG A 17 -6.70 3.54 7.75
C ARG A 17 -8.00 3.41 6.97
N LEU A 18 -8.28 2.22 6.42
CA LEU A 18 -9.52 1.86 5.75
C LEU A 18 -10.73 2.00 6.67
N GLU A 19 -10.63 1.49 7.90
CA GLU A 19 -11.67 1.63 8.92
C GLU A 19 -11.97 3.09 9.26
N ARG A 20 -10.94 3.92 9.40
CA ARG A 20 -11.09 5.37 9.64
C ARG A 20 -11.69 6.11 8.45
N ALA A 21 -11.35 5.71 7.24
CA ALA A 21 -11.91 6.27 6.01
C ALA A 21 -13.34 5.78 5.72
N GLY A 22 -13.86 4.81 6.49
CA GLY A 22 -15.14 4.17 6.22
C GLY A 22 -15.15 3.34 4.94
N VAL A 23 -13.97 2.94 4.45
CA VAL A 23 -13.79 2.12 3.25
C VAL A 23 -13.79 0.65 3.66
N PRO A 24 -14.77 -0.16 3.24
CA PRO A 24 -14.74 -1.58 3.52
C PRO A 24 -13.50 -2.21 2.89
N ALA A 25 -12.80 -3.06 3.64
CA ALA A 25 -11.70 -3.86 3.13
C ALA A 25 -12.26 -4.87 2.10
N ALA A 26 -12.40 -4.43 0.86
CA ALA A 26 -12.87 -5.24 -0.25
C ALA A 26 -11.71 -5.96 -0.93
N ASP A 27 -12.00 -7.10 -1.54
CA ASP A 27 -11.02 -7.86 -2.33
C ASP A 27 -10.44 -7.04 -3.51
N ASP A 28 -11.17 -6.03 -3.96
CA ASP A 28 -10.87 -5.16 -5.11
C ASP A 28 -10.12 -3.86 -4.74
N LEU A 29 -9.47 -3.81 -3.58
CA LEU A 29 -8.58 -2.68 -3.21
C LEU A 29 -7.27 -2.64 -4.02
N GLY A 30 -7.01 -3.64 -4.86
CA GLY A 30 -5.77 -3.79 -5.62
C GLY A 30 -5.42 -2.58 -6.46
N GLU A 31 -6.38 -2.12 -7.27
CA GLU A 31 -6.19 -1.05 -8.26
C GLU A 31 -6.84 0.29 -7.86
N GLN A 32 -7.47 0.36 -6.69
CA GLN A 32 -8.07 1.59 -6.23
C GLN A 32 -7.02 2.58 -5.72
N ASP A 33 -7.17 3.85 -6.10
CA ASP A 33 -6.30 4.91 -5.62
C ASP A 33 -6.61 5.24 -4.16
N LEU A 34 -5.71 4.84 -3.27
CA LEU A 34 -5.81 5.02 -1.82
C LEU A 34 -5.85 6.50 -1.42
N MET A 35 -5.30 7.40 -2.24
CA MET A 35 -5.39 8.84 -2.00
C MET A 35 -6.78 9.39 -2.29
N ASN A 36 -7.38 9.00 -3.41
CA ASN A 36 -8.75 9.40 -3.76
C ASN A 36 -9.79 8.82 -2.79
N LEU A 37 -9.51 7.64 -2.22
CA LEU A 37 -10.34 7.05 -1.16
C LEU A 37 -10.15 7.72 0.21
N GLY A 38 -9.21 8.65 0.36
CA GLY A 38 -8.89 9.28 1.65
C GLY A 38 -8.27 8.33 2.68
N VAL A 39 -7.74 7.19 2.23
CA VAL A 39 -7.08 6.18 3.09
C VAL A 39 -5.65 6.60 3.38
N VAL A 40 -5.00 7.20 2.38
CA VAL A 40 -3.64 7.73 2.43
C VAL A 40 -3.67 9.19 1.98
N ASP A 41 -2.79 10.01 2.52
CA ASP A 41 -2.58 11.39 2.08
C ASP A 41 -1.09 11.63 1.82
N SER A 42 -0.77 12.80 1.27
CA SER A 42 0.60 13.18 0.94
C SER A 42 1.53 13.29 2.16
N LEU A 43 0.98 13.42 3.38
CA LEU A 43 1.75 13.49 4.63
C LEU A 43 2.07 12.09 5.15
N ASN A 44 1.19 11.12 4.96
CA ASN A 44 1.27 9.80 5.57
C ASN A 44 1.74 8.69 4.61
N VAL A 45 1.87 8.97 3.31
CA VAL A 45 2.38 8.00 2.32
C VAL A 45 3.81 7.53 2.65
N MET A 46 4.69 8.45 3.05
CA MET A 46 6.06 8.09 3.43
C MET A 46 6.11 7.26 4.71
N THR A 47 5.20 7.55 5.65
CA THR A 47 5.04 6.74 6.87
C THR A 47 4.56 5.34 6.53
N LEU A 48 3.59 5.19 5.62
CA LEU A 48 3.12 3.88 5.16
C LEU A 48 4.26 3.09 4.52
N ILE A 49 5.06 3.71 3.65
CA ILE A 49 6.22 3.06 3.02
C ILE A 49 7.19 2.56 4.11
N ALA A 50 7.56 3.41 5.07
CA ALA A 50 8.47 3.05 6.15
C ALA A 50 7.91 1.92 7.06
N GLU A 51 6.60 1.92 7.31
CA GLU A 51 5.93 0.85 8.06
C GLU A 51 5.99 -0.48 7.30
N VAL A 52 5.75 -0.47 5.99
CA VAL A 52 5.84 -1.67 5.16
C VAL A 52 7.29 -2.14 5.08
N GLU A 53 8.28 -1.24 4.97
CA GLU A 53 9.70 -1.59 5.01
C GLU A 53 10.06 -2.29 6.34
N GLY A 54 9.63 -1.73 7.47
CA GLY A 54 9.86 -2.29 8.79
C GLY A 54 9.16 -3.64 9.01
N ALA A 55 7.94 -3.81 8.52
CA ALA A 55 7.17 -5.04 8.70
C ALA A 55 7.60 -6.16 7.74
N SER A 56 7.99 -5.84 6.51
CA SER A 56 8.36 -6.82 5.48
C SER A 56 9.87 -7.10 5.41
N GLY A 57 10.70 -6.22 5.96
CA GLY A 57 12.16 -6.27 5.81
C GLY A 57 12.65 -6.01 4.38
N ARG A 58 11.81 -5.44 3.51
CA ARG A 58 12.11 -5.11 2.11
C ARG A 58 12.21 -3.60 1.96
N ALA A 59 13.22 -3.12 1.24
CA ALA A 59 13.30 -1.71 0.88
C ALA A 59 12.32 -1.38 -0.26
N PHE A 60 11.78 -0.18 -0.25
CA PHE A 60 10.95 0.32 -1.33
C PHE A 60 11.78 0.69 -2.57
N VAL A 61 11.39 0.18 -3.75
CA VAL A 61 12.10 0.47 -5.01
C VAL A 61 11.30 1.45 -5.85
N TRP A 62 11.71 2.72 -5.83
CA TRP A 62 11.07 3.81 -6.57
C TRP A 62 10.95 3.55 -8.07
N ASP A 63 11.97 2.94 -8.68
CA ASP A 63 11.97 2.61 -10.12
C ASP A 63 10.90 1.59 -10.51
N ARG A 64 10.32 0.89 -9.53
CA ARG A 64 9.25 -0.10 -9.72
C ARG A 64 7.89 0.40 -9.25
N PHE A 65 7.84 1.59 -8.66
CA PHE A 65 6.59 2.20 -8.25
C PHE A 65 5.91 2.84 -9.46
N ASP A 66 4.84 2.20 -9.92
CA ASP A 66 4.03 2.66 -11.02
C ASP A 66 2.83 3.45 -10.48
N ALA A 67 2.91 4.77 -10.60
CA ALA A 67 1.88 5.69 -10.13
C ALA A 67 0.89 6.11 -11.22
N GLU A 68 0.90 5.48 -12.41
CA GLU A 68 0.00 5.87 -13.52
C GLU A 68 -1.49 5.81 -13.11
N ASN A 69 -1.85 4.88 -12.22
CA ASN A 69 -3.19 4.72 -11.68
C ASN A 69 -3.35 5.28 -10.25
N GLY A 70 -2.41 6.11 -9.79
CA GLY A 70 -2.38 6.64 -8.43
C GLY A 70 -1.69 5.70 -7.43
N LEU A 71 -1.93 5.92 -6.13
CA LEU A 71 -1.31 5.11 -5.09
C LEU A 71 -2.19 3.88 -4.81
N THR A 72 -1.91 2.77 -5.48
CA THR A 72 -2.68 1.53 -5.35
C THR A 72 -1.95 0.48 -4.51
N VAL A 73 -2.68 -0.51 -3.99
CA VAL A 73 -2.07 -1.65 -3.28
C VAL A 73 -1.14 -2.43 -4.23
N SER A 74 -1.56 -2.64 -5.48
CA SER A 74 -0.74 -3.32 -6.48
C SER A 74 0.57 -2.57 -6.79
N ALA A 75 0.52 -1.23 -6.89
CA ALA A 75 1.70 -0.41 -7.10
C ALA A 75 2.69 -0.51 -5.92
N LEU A 76 2.19 -0.46 -4.69
CA LEU A 76 2.99 -0.67 -3.48
C LEU A 76 3.61 -2.07 -3.47
N VAL A 77 2.82 -3.11 -3.69
CA VAL A 77 3.28 -4.50 -3.71
C VAL A 77 4.38 -4.70 -4.75
N ARG A 78 4.23 -4.18 -5.96
CA ARG A 78 5.24 -4.26 -7.03
C ARG A 78 6.55 -3.57 -6.63
N ALA A 79 6.48 -2.42 -5.96
CA ALA A 79 7.65 -1.69 -5.49
C ALA A 79 8.42 -2.42 -4.37
N PHE A 80 7.73 -3.23 -3.56
CA PHE A 80 8.32 -4.02 -2.49
C PHE A 80 8.72 -5.46 -2.89
N ALA A 81 8.14 -5.99 -3.99
CA ALA A 81 8.41 -7.33 -4.49
C ALA A 81 9.74 -7.45 -5.26
N ALA A 82 10.58 -6.40 -5.20
CA ALA A 82 11.92 -6.37 -5.79
C ALA A 82 12.93 -7.29 -5.10
#